data_AF-A0A7J9YK15-F1
#
_entry.id   AF-A0A7J9YK15-F1
#
_cell.length_a   1.000
_cell.length_b   1.000
_cell.length_c   1.000
_cell.angle_alpha   90.00
_cell.angle_beta   90.00
_cell.angle_gamma   90.00
#
_symmetry.space_group_name_H-M   'P 1'
#
loop_
_entity.id
_entity.type
_entity.pdbx_description
1 polymer ?
#
loop_
_entity_poly.entity_id
_entity_poly.type
_entity_poly.pdbx_seq_one_letter_code
_entity_poly.pdbx_strand_id
1 'polypeptide(L)'
;MPNTGVTSPSLPPACTLCCRRWRSSRCTCSSVMTAGRSSRRCRRIQSGNGMTHSHADTARASLRTWQRCCLAAGWRPPLATEQVPVTDAVGRVTARPVHAQWSSPAYELAAMDGIAVRAGDVERASPAAPIRLAPGGFDVVDTGDPLPPGRDAIVMREHLTYLAGGAVELTLPVLPGRHVRGVGEDVMAGELLLPVAHRLRPVDAAVVAAAGNDALMVRRQPRVAVLPTGDEVRPIGTAIGRGEVLDTNSPMLAATARETGCVPLLLPIVPDDRETIAAAVSAVIDQVDLVLVIAGSSAGRDDHTAAVLAELGEVAVHGVAMRPGHPVVLGYVSGHLPVPAVGVPGYPVSAAHVFDTFALPIIRRLEGTILADPSTASAKLSRAVTSPVHLDECLVVLLERQPGTGDLVAIPTGRGAGALSALMRANGLLRIPAGCTGIDAGAEVRVELFPGAPLAHPIDRLVTGEEAPLINASRTTRR
;
A
#
# COMPACT_ATOMS: atom_id res chain seq x y z
N MET A 1 10.65 37.78 45.30
CA MET A 1 11.45 36.96 46.24
C MET A 1 10.85 37.07 47.64
N PRO A 2 10.85 36.04 48.50
CA PRO A 2 11.23 34.62 48.33
C PRO A 2 9.99 33.68 48.48
N ASN A 3 9.89 32.58 47.74
CA ASN A 3 10.54 31.26 47.89
C ASN A 3 10.00 30.44 49.07
N THR A 4 9.00 29.58 48.80
CA THR A 4 8.56 28.49 49.69
C THR A 4 8.37 27.24 48.84
N GLY A 5 9.29 26.28 48.99
CA GLY A 5 9.24 24.99 48.34
C GLY A 5 8.23 24.04 48.98
N VAL A 6 7.68 23.15 48.17
CA VAL A 6 7.00 21.93 48.61
C VAL A 6 7.32 20.81 47.60
N THR A 7 8.23 19.95 48.05
CA THR A 7 8.32 18.48 47.89
C THR A 7 7.49 17.77 46.80
N SER A 8 8.21 17.11 45.89
CA SER A 8 7.77 16.01 45.03
C SER A 8 7.46 14.72 45.84
N PRO A 9 6.39 13.95 45.54
CA PRO A 9 6.16 12.65 46.16
C PRO A 9 7.01 11.55 45.51
N SER A 10 7.65 10.78 46.37
CA SER A 10 8.39 9.54 46.11
C SER A 10 7.52 8.41 45.54
N LEU A 11 7.99 7.78 44.46
CA LEU A 11 7.50 6.51 43.93
C LEU A 11 7.96 5.32 44.82
N PRO A 12 7.12 4.31 45.10
CA PRO A 12 7.52 3.11 45.81
C PRO A 12 8.22 2.08 44.89
N PRO A 13 9.04 1.14 45.42
CA PRO A 13 9.97 0.33 44.64
C PRO A 13 9.43 -1.04 44.19
N ALA A 14 9.97 -1.45 43.03
CA ALA A 14 10.30 -2.81 42.56
C ALA A 14 9.22 -3.92 42.54
N CYS A 15 8.96 -4.44 41.34
CA CYS A 15 8.76 -5.87 41.13
C CYS A 15 9.58 -6.33 39.92
N THR A 16 10.73 -6.95 40.22
CA THR A 16 11.70 -7.50 39.27
C THR A 16 11.44 -8.99 39.15
N LEU A 17 10.96 -9.51 38.02
CA LEU A 17 11.06 -10.94 37.71
C LEU A 17 10.83 -11.24 36.22
N CYS A 18 11.65 -12.18 35.74
CA CYS A 18 11.55 -12.90 34.46
C CYS A 18 12.19 -12.25 33.22
N CYS A 19 13.52 -12.12 33.26
CA CYS A 19 14.35 -12.20 32.06
C CYS A 19 15.65 -12.95 32.39
N ARG A 20 15.71 -14.27 32.10
CA ARG A 20 16.94 -15.05 31.74
C ARG A 20 16.68 -16.56 31.70
N ARG A 21 17.39 -17.21 30.76
CA ARG A 21 17.55 -18.66 30.46
C ARG A 21 16.45 -19.20 29.54
N TRP A 22 16.76 -19.57 28.30
CA TRP A 22 17.57 -20.75 28.01
C TRP A 22 18.45 -20.60 26.75
N ARG A 23 19.76 -20.87 26.91
CA ARG A 23 20.68 -21.27 25.85
C ARG A 23 20.89 -22.78 25.95
N SER A 24 20.95 -23.42 24.79
CA SER A 24 21.78 -24.58 24.42
C SER A 24 21.81 -25.81 25.34
N SER A 25 21.34 -26.93 24.80
CA SER A 25 22.05 -28.21 24.94
C SER A 25 21.58 -29.21 23.89
N ARG A 26 22.50 -29.53 22.96
CA ARG A 26 22.52 -30.81 22.24
C ARG A 26 22.80 -31.89 23.28
N CYS A 27 22.05 -32.99 23.25
CA CYS A 27 22.58 -34.30 23.61
C CYS A 27 21.75 -35.42 22.99
N THR A 28 22.47 -36.48 22.68
CA THR A 28 22.24 -37.56 21.73
C THR A 28 21.50 -38.76 22.30
N CYS A 29 20.76 -39.44 21.40
CA CYS A 29 20.55 -40.88 21.28
C CYS A 29 20.22 -41.72 22.53
N SER A 30 19.04 -42.35 22.54
CA SER A 30 19.00 -43.81 22.40
C SER A 30 17.66 -44.30 21.84
N SER A 31 17.78 -45.42 21.14
CA SER A 31 16.89 -46.05 20.18
C SER A 31 15.83 -46.96 20.79
N VAL A 32 14.63 -46.99 20.19
CA VAL A 32 13.89 -48.26 19.96
C VAL A 32 13.32 -48.24 18.54
N MET A 33 13.68 -49.28 17.78
CA MET A 33 13.24 -49.58 16.42
C MET A 33 11.81 -50.12 16.41
N THR A 34 11.02 -49.76 15.40
CA THR A 34 10.38 -50.77 14.51
C THR A 34 9.90 -50.13 13.19
N ALA A 35 10.56 -50.62 12.12
CA ALA A 35 10.19 -50.79 10.72
C ALA A 35 8.92 -50.14 10.11
N GLY A 36 9.09 -49.50 8.94
CA GLY A 36 7.95 -49.08 8.11
C GLY A 36 8.20 -48.40 6.75
N ARG A 37 9.18 -48.88 5.97
CA ARG A 37 9.28 -48.80 4.48
C ARG A 37 9.17 -47.46 3.70
N SER A 38 10.26 -47.24 2.95
CA SER A 38 10.37 -46.81 1.55
C SER A 38 10.73 -45.35 1.25
N SER A 39 12.04 -45.19 1.14
CA SER A 39 12.81 -44.07 0.62
C SER A 39 12.79 -43.97 -0.90
N ARG A 40 12.67 -42.76 -1.45
CA ARG A 40 13.43 -42.35 -2.65
C ARG A 40 14.08 -40.98 -2.40
N ARG A 41 15.35 -41.02 -2.01
CA ARG A 41 16.27 -39.87 -1.94
C ARG A 41 16.56 -39.35 -3.34
N CYS A 42 16.33 -38.06 -3.54
CA CYS A 42 16.88 -37.31 -4.67
C CYS A 42 18.40 -37.14 -4.47
N ARG A 43 19.22 -37.65 -5.39
CA ARG A 43 20.69 -37.52 -5.34
C ARG A 43 21.09 -36.17 -5.94
N ARG A 44 21.86 -35.39 -5.18
CA ARG A 44 22.68 -34.28 -5.68
C ARG A 44 23.84 -34.85 -6.51
N ILE A 45 24.04 -34.32 -7.70
CA ILE A 45 25.27 -34.49 -8.50
C ILE A 45 25.98 -33.14 -8.51
N GLN A 46 27.26 -33.14 -8.15
CA GLN A 46 28.21 -32.04 -8.33
C GLN A 46 29.25 -32.42 -9.39
N SER A 47 29.75 -31.39 -10.09
CA SER A 47 30.89 -31.28 -11.04
C SER A 47 30.37 -30.78 -12.41
N GLY A 48 31.01 -29.86 -13.15
CA GLY A 48 32.26 -29.09 -13.03
C GLY A 48 32.28 -28.02 -14.14
N ASN A 49 33.28 -27.12 -14.11
CA ASN A 49 33.46 -25.90 -14.92
C ASN A 49 33.20 -25.99 -16.43
N GLY A 50 32.52 -24.96 -16.96
CA GLY A 50 32.49 -24.59 -18.39
C GLY A 50 31.48 -23.48 -18.67
N MET A 51 31.97 -22.27 -19.00
CA MET A 51 31.28 -21.08 -19.55
C MET A 51 29.86 -20.76 -19.05
N THR A 52 29.75 -19.72 -18.23
CA THR A 52 28.49 -19.22 -17.64
C THR A 52 27.56 -18.60 -18.69
N HIS A 53 26.67 -19.40 -19.25
CA HIS A 53 25.37 -18.90 -19.70
C HIS A 53 24.53 -18.61 -18.44
N SER A 54 24.14 -17.35 -18.23
CA SER A 54 23.49 -16.90 -17.01
C SER A 54 22.19 -17.66 -16.76
N HIS A 55 22.12 -18.39 -15.64
CA HIS A 55 20.84 -18.79 -15.07
C HIS A 55 20.08 -17.50 -14.73
N ALA A 56 19.01 -17.21 -15.46
CA ALA A 56 18.21 -16.04 -15.18
C ALA A 56 17.69 -16.11 -13.74
N ASP A 57 18.04 -15.11 -12.95
CA ASP A 57 17.63 -15.00 -11.56
C ASP A 57 16.10 -14.78 -11.49
N THR A 58 15.44 -15.39 -10.49
CA THR A 58 14.04 -15.08 -10.16
C THR A 58 13.88 -13.58 -9.93
N ALA A 59 12.69 -13.01 -10.17
CA ALA A 59 12.45 -11.58 -10.04
C ALA A 59 12.89 -11.02 -8.66
N ARG A 60 12.67 -11.79 -7.58
CA ARG A 60 13.09 -11.44 -6.23
C ARG A 60 14.61 -11.44 -6.03
N ALA A 61 15.33 -12.34 -6.69
CA ALA A 61 16.80 -12.35 -6.66
C ALA A 61 17.35 -11.16 -7.45
N SER A 62 16.83 -10.90 -8.65
CA SER A 62 17.20 -9.76 -9.50
C SER A 62 17.00 -8.41 -8.80
N LEU A 63 15.87 -8.22 -8.12
CA LEU A 63 15.62 -6.99 -7.33
C LEU A 63 16.69 -6.78 -6.24
N ARG A 64 17.11 -7.83 -5.55
CA ARG A 64 18.16 -7.74 -4.52
C ARG A 64 19.52 -7.43 -5.11
N THR A 65 19.86 -8.05 -6.24
CA THR A 65 21.10 -7.77 -6.97
C THR A 65 21.15 -6.31 -7.40
N TRP A 66 20.07 -5.82 -8.01
CA TRP A 66 19.93 -4.44 -8.43
C TRP A 66 20.06 -3.44 -7.27
N GLN A 67 19.37 -3.68 -6.16
CA GLN A 67 19.47 -2.83 -4.97
C GLN A 67 20.89 -2.76 -4.40
N ARG A 68 21.61 -3.89 -4.37
CA ARG A 68 23.01 -3.92 -3.89
C ARG A 68 23.93 -3.13 -4.81
N CYS A 69 23.78 -3.29 -6.12
CA CYS A 69 24.53 -2.54 -7.12
C CYS A 69 24.33 -1.03 -6.93
N CYS A 70 23.07 -0.56 -6.84
CA CYS A 70 22.78 0.86 -6.59
C CYS A 70 23.40 1.38 -5.28
N LEU A 71 23.25 0.63 -4.18
CA LEU A 71 23.80 1.03 -2.88
C LEU A 71 25.34 1.13 -2.89
N ALA A 72 26.00 0.17 -3.55
CA ALA A 72 27.45 0.14 -3.72
C ALA A 72 27.95 1.34 -4.55
N ALA A 73 27.20 1.73 -5.58
CA ALA A 73 27.51 2.88 -6.42
C ALA A 73 27.36 4.24 -5.72
N GLY A 74 26.70 4.28 -4.55
CA GLY A 74 26.49 5.53 -3.82
C GLY A 74 25.04 5.95 -3.66
N TRP A 75 24.06 5.14 -4.06
CA TRP A 75 22.64 5.48 -3.88
C TRP A 75 22.31 5.56 -2.38
N ARG A 76 21.57 6.59 -1.97
CA ARG A 76 21.28 6.91 -0.55
C ARG A 76 19.78 7.08 -0.27
N PRO A 77 18.98 6.00 -0.25
CA PRO A 77 17.63 6.04 0.30
C PRO A 77 17.67 6.05 1.84
N PRO A 78 16.65 6.61 2.53
CA PRO A 78 15.48 7.30 1.99
C PRO A 78 15.78 8.74 1.56
N LEU A 79 14.86 9.34 0.81
CA LEU A 79 14.94 10.73 0.36
C LEU A 79 14.90 11.72 1.53
N ALA A 80 15.33 12.94 1.21
CA ALA A 80 15.29 14.10 2.09
C ALA A 80 13.87 14.37 2.62
N THR A 81 13.83 15.09 3.73
CA THR A 81 12.58 15.43 4.44
C THR A 81 12.17 16.86 4.13
N GLU A 82 10.88 17.12 4.13
CA GLU A 82 10.31 18.46 4.02
C GLU A 82 9.12 18.62 4.97
N GLN A 83 8.83 19.87 5.33
CA GLN A 83 7.66 20.19 6.14
C GLN A 83 6.52 20.59 5.22
N VAL A 84 5.33 20.00 5.41
CA VAL A 84 4.13 20.33 4.65
C VAL A 84 2.96 20.58 5.60
N PRO A 85 1.99 21.42 5.23
CA PRO A 85 0.72 21.52 5.95
C PRO A 85 0.03 20.15 6.05
N VAL A 86 -0.70 19.90 7.14
CA VAL A 86 -1.43 18.64 7.36
C VAL A 86 -2.45 18.35 6.24
N THR A 87 -3.01 19.40 5.64
CA THR A 87 -3.93 19.33 4.50
C THR A 87 -3.29 18.76 3.23
N ASP A 88 -1.98 18.96 3.07
CA ASP A 88 -1.20 18.51 1.91
C ASP A 88 -0.43 17.21 2.21
N ALA A 89 -0.58 16.68 3.42
CA ALA A 89 0.17 15.52 3.89
C ALA A 89 -0.48 14.18 3.54
N VAL A 90 -1.74 14.15 3.09
CA VAL A 90 -2.43 12.91 2.69
C VAL A 90 -1.68 12.23 1.54
N GLY A 91 -1.45 10.92 1.67
CA GLY A 91 -0.67 10.12 0.73
C GLY A 91 0.85 10.27 0.86
N ARG A 92 1.34 11.23 1.66
CA ARG A 92 2.77 11.41 1.99
C ARG A 92 3.21 10.44 3.09
N VAL A 93 4.53 10.27 3.25
CA VAL A 93 5.11 9.38 4.26
C VAL A 93 5.76 10.20 5.37
N THR A 94 5.44 9.91 6.63
CA THR A 94 6.05 10.58 7.80
C THR A 94 7.56 10.32 7.86
N ALA A 95 8.34 11.40 8.00
CA ALA A 95 9.78 11.33 8.20
C ALA A 95 10.19 11.30 9.68
N ARG A 96 9.29 11.70 10.57
CA ARG A 96 9.44 11.70 12.03
C ARG A 96 8.15 11.19 12.67
N PRO A 97 8.19 10.65 13.90
CA PRO A 97 6.98 10.36 14.66
C PRO A 97 6.18 11.65 14.89
N VAL A 98 4.86 11.53 14.88
CA VAL A 98 3.92 12.62 15.13
C VAL A 98 3.28 12.39 16.47
N HIS A 99 3.41 13.36 17.37
CA HIS A 99 2.81 13.34 18.70
C HIS A 99 1.66 14.35 18.78
N ALA A 100 0.65 14.04 19.58
CA ALA A 100 -0.43 14.96 19.89
C ALA A 100 0.13 16.20 20.62
N GLN A 101 -0.20 17.40 20.14
CA GLN A 101 0.16 18.64 20.84
C GLN A 101 -0.83 18.89 21.97
N TRP A 102 -2.11 18.66 21.69
CA TRP A 102 -3.22 18.84 22.62
C TRP A 102 -4.05 17.58 22.74
N SER A 103 -4.78 17.47 23.85
CA SER A 103 -5.81 16.45 24.00
C SER A 103 -7.01 16.77 23.11
N SER A 104 -7.67 15.73 22.60
CA SER A 104 -8.95 15.80 21.91
C SER A 104 -9.95 14.91 22.64
N PRO A 105 -11.04 15.45 23.21
CA PRO A 105 -11.30 16.87 23.45
C PRO A 105 -10.27 17.55 24.36
N ALA A 106 -10.12 18.88 24.25
CA ALA A 106 -9.20 19.66 25.09
C ALA A 106 -9.76 19.96 26.50
N TYR A 107 -11.07 19.90 26.64
CA TYR A 107 -11.81 20.15 27.89
C TYR A 107 -12.92 19.10 28.02
N GLU A 108 -13.54 19.01 29.19
CA GLU A 108 -14.74 18.19 29.35
C GLU A 108 -15.87 18.78 28.51
N LEU A 109 -16.53 17.96 27.69
CA LEU A 109 -17.60 18.39 26.79
C LEU A 109 -18.92 17.68 27.09
N ALA A 110 -20.01 18.32 26.71
CA ALA A 110 -21.31 17.68 26.69
C ALA A 110 -21.42 16.62 25.59
N ALA A 111 -21.82 15.40 25.95
CA ALA A 111 -22.03 14.33 24.98
C ALA A 111 -23.43 14.35 24.34
N MET A 112 -24.39 15.04 24.95
CA MET A 112 -25.80 15.06 24.55
C MET A 112 -26.39 16.46 24.78
N ASP A 113 -27.40 16.81 23.99
CA ASP A 113 -28.20 18.03 24.21
C ASP A 113 -29.07 17.88 25.46
N GLY A 114 -29.15 18.92 26.29
CA GLY A 114 -29.99 18.91 27.49
C GLY A 114 -29.54 19.92 28.55
N ILE A 115 -29.38 19.44 29.78
CA ILE A 115 -28.92 20.27 30.90
C ILE A 115 -27.74 19.64 31.63
N ALA A 116 -26.75 20.46 31.95
CA ALA A 116 -25.66 20.12 32.85
C ALA A 116 -26.08 20.38 34.30
N VAL A 117 -25.88 19.39 35.15
CA VAL A 117 -26.27 19.38 36.57
C VAL A 117 -25.11 18.91 37.44
N ARG A 118 -25.23 19.14 38.75
CA ARG A 118 -24.45 18.41 39.74
C ARG A 118 -25.23 17.13 40.05
N ALA A 119 -24.66 15.97 39.78
CA ALA A 119 -25.29 14.66 39.93
C ALA A 119 -25.85 14.45 41.34
N GLY A 120 -25.14 14.92 42.37
CA GLY A 120 -25.59 14.87 43.77
C GLY A 120 -26.92 15.61 44.03
N ASP A 121 -27.26 16.63 43.24
CA ASP A 121 -28.51 17.37 43.40
C ASP A 121 -29.72 16.60 42.84
N VAL A 122 -29.47 15.60 41.99
CA VAL A 122 -30.51 14.85 41.25
C VAL A 122 -30.42 13.33 41.44
N GLU A 123 -29.50 12.83 42.27
CA GLU A 123 -29.25 11.40 42.50
C GLU A 123 -30.50 10.63 42.95
N ARG A 124 -31.45 11.30 43.61
CA ARG A 124 -32.68 10.71 44.13
C ARG A 124 -33.90 10.88 43.22
N ALA A 125 -33.73 11.44 42.02
CA ALA A 125 -34.83 11.61 41.08
C ALA A 125 -35.43 10.25 40.72
N SER A 126 -36.76 10.15 40.77
CA SER A 126 -37.49 8.95 40.34
C SER A 126 -38.87 9.34 39.81
N PRO A 127 -39.58 8.48 39.06
CA PRO A 127 -40.94 8.79 38.62
C PRO A 127 -41.91 9.03 39.79
N ALA A 128 -41.68 8.36 40.93
CA ALA A 128 -42.49 8.51 42.14
C ALA A 128 -42.11 9.76 42.97
N ALA A 129 -40.90 10.28 42.80
CA ALA A 129 -40.37 11.45 43.49
C ALA A 129 -39.50 12.28 42.52
N PRO A 130 -40.13 13.05 41.61
CA PRO A 130 -39.41 13.87 40.65
C PRO A 130 -38.67 15.01 41.35
N ILE A 131 -37.52 15.38 40.80
CA ILE A 131 -36.75 16.54 41.27
C ILE A 131 -37.00 17.70 40.30
N ARG A 132 -37.34 18.86 40.88
CA ARG A 132 -37.54 20.11 40.13
C ARG A 132 -36.37 21.04 40.39
N LEU A 133 -35.69 21.45 39.32
CA LEU A 133 -34.62 22.43 39.38
C LEU A 133 -35.15 23.77 38.88
N ALA A 134 -35.01 24.82 39.69
CA ALA A 134 -35.29 26.18 39.28
C ALA A 134 -34.20 26.69 38.31
N PRO A 135 -34.47 27.76 37.54
CA PRO A 135 -33.43 28.46 36.80
C PRO A 135 -32.21 28.77 37.68
N GLY A 136 -31.00 28.48 37.19
CA GLY A 136 -29.74 28.57 37.94
C GLY A 136 -29.34 27.26 38.64
N GLY A 137 -30.29 26.34 38.86
CA GLY A 137 -30.01 24.98 39.36
C GLY A 137 -29.45 24.02 38.31
N PHE A 138 -29.41 24.45 37.04
CA PHE A 138 -28.87 23.71 35.89
C PHE A 138 -28.37 24.72 34.84
N ASP A 139 -27.55 24.26 33.90
CA ASP A 139 -27.11 25.02 32.74
C ASP A 139 -27.56 24.28 31.48
N VAL A 140 -28.17 24.98 30.52
CA VAL A 140 -28.53 24.37 29.23
C VAL A 140 -27.26 24.20 28.41
N VAL A 141 -27.07 23.01 27.86
CA VAL A 141 -25.90 22.66 27.05
C VAL A 141 -26.35 21.89 25.81
N ASP A 142 -25.71 22.17 24.68
CA ASP A 142 -25.81 21.39 23.46
C ASP A 142 -24.60 20.45 23.34
N THR A 143 -24.72 19.42 22.51
CA THR A 143 -23.65 18.45 22.27
C THR A 143 -22.38 19.15 21.77
N GLY A 144 -21.27 18.94 22.46
CA GLY A 144 -19.98 19.56 22.17
C GLY A 144 -19.70 20.84 22.96
N ASP A 145 -20.65 21.37 23.72
CA ASP A 145 -20.41 22.51 24.60
C ASP A 145 -19.45 22.14 25.74
N PRO A 146 -18.57 23.07 26.17
CA PRO A 146 -17.77 22.87 27.38
C PRO A 146 -18.65 22.64 28.61
N LEU A 147 -18.27 21.68 29.45
CA LEU A 147 -18.99 21.41 30.69
C LEU A 147 -18.90 22.64 31.63
N PRO A 148 -20.04 23.21 32.07
CA PRO A 148 -20.02 24.39 32.93
C PRO A 148 -19.38 24.12 34.29
N PRO A 149 -18.69 25.11 34.91
CA PRO A 149 -18.02 24.93 36.19
C PRO A 149 -18.96 24.42 37.29
N GLY A 150 -18.53 23.38 38.01
CA GLY A 150 -19.29 22.81 39.14
C GLY A 150 -20.43 21.88 38.72
N ARG A 151 -20.58 21.58 37.43
CA ARG A 151 -21.41 20.50 36.89
C ARG A 151 -20.53 19.27 36.66
N ASP A 152 -21.13 18.09 36.79
CA ASP A 152 -20.42 16.82 36.63
C ASP A 152 -21.25 15.77 35.88
N ALA A 153 -22.46 16.08 35.43
CA ALA A 153 -23.30 15.17 34.66
C ALA A 153 -24.28 15.91 33.74
N ILE A 154 -24.70 15.24 32.66
CA ILE A 154 -25.68 15.78 31.71
C ILE A 154 -26.90 14.90 31.60
N VAL A 155 -28.06 15.54 31.70
CA VAL A 155 -29.36 14.91 31.51
C VAL A 155 -29.89 15.30 30.14
N MET A 156 -30.16 14.29 29.32
CA MET A 156 -30.67 14.44 27.97
C MET A 156 -31.98 15.21 27.97
N ARG A 157 -32.16 16.11 27.00
CA ARG A 157 -33.39 16.90 26.82
C ARG A 157 -34.65 16.02 26.78
N GLU A 158 -34.57 14.83 26.19
CA GLU A 158 -35.67 13.88 26.08
C GLU A 158 -36.15 13.33 27.44
N HIS A 159 -35.33 13.47 28.49
CA HIS A 159 -35.67 13.05 29.86
C HIS A 159 -36.08 14.23 30.75
N LEU A 160 -36.28 15.42 30.17
CA LEU A 160 -36.66 16.64 30.90
C LEU A 160 -38.10 17.04 30.56
N THR A 161 -38.85 17.40 31.59
CA THR A 161 -40.12 18.12 31.43
C THR A 161 -39.92 19.58 31.78
N TYR A 162 -40.06 20.46 30.79
CA TYR A 162 -39.97 21.91 31.00
C TYR A 162 -41.27 22.43 31.63
N LEU A 163 -41.13 23.16 32.73
CA LEU A 163 -42.25 23.73 33.50
C LEU A 163 -42.37 25.24 33.26
N ALA A 164 -43.52 25.81 33.64
CA ALA A 164 -43.73 27.25 33.63
C ALA A 164 -42.69 27.97 34.53
N GLY A 165 -42.23 29.15 34.11
CA GLY A 165 -41.21 29.91 34.84
C GLY A 165 -39.77 29.42 34.62
N GLY A 166 -39.54 28.51 33.65
CA GLY A 166 -38.20 28.08 33.24
C GLY A 166 -37.57 27.00 34.13
N ALA A 167 -38.35 26.42 35.05
CA ALA A 167 -37.91 25.26 35.83
C ALA A 167 -37.94 23.99 34.97
N VAL A 168 -37.13 23.00 35.35
CA VAL A 168 -37.09 21.67 34.71
C VAL A 168 -37.39 20.60 35.74
N GLU A 169 -38.15 19.59 35.33
CA GLU A 169 -38.47 18.43 36.14
C GLU A 169 -37.76 17.19 35.58
N LEU A 170 -37.13 16.43 36.48
CA LEU A 170 -36.39 15.22 36.20
C LEU A 170 -37.01 14.05 36.97
N THR A 171 -37.25 12.96 36.26
CA THR A 171 -37.80 11.71 36.84
C THR A 171 -36.77 10.57 36.85
N LEU A 172 -35.58 10.79 36.31
CA LEU A 172 -34.50 9.81 36.27
C LEU A 172 -33.25 10.38 36.95
N PRO A 173 -32.54 9.59 37.77
CA PRO A 173 -31.29 10.03 38.36
C PRO A 173 -30.17 9.99 37.32
N VAL A 174 -29.12 10.77 37.55
CA VAL A 174 -27.91 10.76 36.74
C VAL A 174 -26.68 10.62 37.63
N LEU A 175 -25.73 9.80 37.20
CA LEU A 175 -24.47 9.58 37.93
C LEU A 175 -23.41 10.60 37.51
N PRO A 176 -22.44 10.93 38.38
CA PRO A 176 -21.28 11.72 38.00
C PRO A 176 -20.57 11.14 36.77
N GLY A 177 -20.12 12.02 35.86
CA GLY A 177 -19.48 11.71 34.59
C GLY A 177 -20.42 11.21 33.50
N ARG A 178 -21.73 11.05 33.77
CA ARG A 178 -22.65 10.52 32.76
C ARG A 178 -22.91 11.56 31.66
N HIS A 179 -22.78 11.11 30.42
CA HIS A 179 -22.88 11.93 29.21
C HIS A 179 -21.91 13.12 29.19
N VAL A 180 -20.79 13.01 29.93
CA VAL A 180 -19.67 13.93 29.86
C VAL A 180 -18.55 13.24 29.07
N ARG A 181 -18.05 13.92 28.05
CA ARG A 181 -16.85 13.52 27.31
C ARG A 181 -15.63 14.05 28.04
N GLY A 182 -14.78 13.16 28.53
CA GLY A 182 -13.58 13.54 29.29
C GLY A 182 -12.50 14.20 28.43
N VAL A 183 -11.59 14.93 29.07
CA VAL A 183 -10.39 15.47 28.40
C VAL A 183 -9.58 14.32 27.82
N GLY A 184 -9.26 14.42 26.53
CA GLY A 184 -8.47 13.42 25.82
C GLY A 184 -9.11 12.03 25.73
N GLU A 185 -10.45 11.96 25.78
CA GLU A 185 -11.20 10.73 25.54
C GLU A 185 -10.82 10.05 24.21
N ASP A 186 -10.52 10.84 23.17
CA ASP A 186 -10.09 10.35 21.86
C ASP A 186 -8.55 10.31 21.75
N VAL A 187 -7.88 11.43 22.06
CA VAL A 187 -6.42 11.57 22.00
C VAL A 187 -5.91 12.30 23.23
N MET A 188 -4.86 11.78 23.86
CA MET A 188 -4.17 12.47 24.95
C MET A 188 -2.97 13.28 24.46
N ALA A 189 -2.76 14.48 25.01
CA ALA A 189 -1.58 15.28 24.71
C ALA A 189 -0.28 14.47 24.95
N GLY A 190 0.66 14.53 24.00
CA GLY A 190 1.92 13.78 24.02
C GLY A 190 1.83 12.35 23.48
N GLU A 191 0.64 11.81 23.26
CA GLU A 191 0.44 10.49 22.66
C GLU A 191 1.08 10.38 21.27
N LEU A 192 1.69 9.23 20.96
CA LEU A 192 2.20 8.95 19.63
C LEU A 192 1.04 8.63 18.69
N LEU A 193 0.75 9.55 17.76
CA LEU A 193 -0.32 9.39 16.78
C LEU A 193 0.12 8.54 15.60
N LEU A 194 1.25 8.91 15.00
CA LEU A 194 1.78 8.24 13.81
C LEU A 194 3.26 7.91 14.00
N PRO A 195 3.71 6.68 13.70
CA PRO A 195 5.12 6.35 13.71
C PRO A 195 5.84 6.99 12.52
N VAL A 196 7.16 6.88 12.50
CA VAL A 196 7.95 7.15 11.29
C VAL A 196 7.63 6.13 10.19
N ALA A 197 7.76 6.53 8.92
CA ALA A 197 7.49 5.69 7.75
C ALA A 197 6.02 5.26 7.61
N HIS A 198 5.10 6.06 8.14
CA HIS A 198 3.66 5.88 7.99
C HIS A 198 3.16 6.66 6.78
N ARG A 199 2.40 6.01 5.88
CA ARG A 199 1.71 6.70 4.78
C ARG A 199 0.38 7.24 5.27
N LEU A 200 0.22 8.56 5.23
CA LEU A 200 -0.99 9.21 5.75
C LEU A 200 -2.22 8.87 4.90
N ARG A 201 -3.25 8.41 5.58
CA ARG A 201 -4.63 8.29 5.07
C ARG A 201 -5.41 9.58 5.40
N PRO A 202 -6.56 9.82 4.74
CA PRO A 202 -7.40 10.97 5.07
C PRO A 202 -7.79 11.05 6.55
N VAL A 203 -8.14 9.91 7.16
CA VAL A 203 -8.49 9.86 8.59
C VAL A 203 -7.30 10.18 9.51
N ASP A 204 -6.08 9.79 9.11
CA ASP A 204 -4.88 10.09 9.89
C ASP A 204 -4.63 11.60 9.95
N ALA A 205 -4.81 12.30 8.83
CA ALA A 205 -4.69 13.75 8.77
C ALA A 205 -5.73 14.45 9.66
N ALA A 206 -6.96 13.95 9.72
CA ALA A 206 -8.01 14.51 10.56
C ALA A 206 -7.68 14.37 12.06
N VAL A 207 -7.23 13.20 12.50
CA VAL A 207 -6.83 12.96 13.90
C VAL A 207 -5.62 13.81 14.28
N VAL A 208 -4.62 13.88 13.41
CA VAL A 208 -3.43 14.73 13.60
C VAL A 208 -3.81 16.20 13.75
N ALA A 209 -4.71 16.70 12.91
CA ALA A 209 -5.21 18.07 12.97
C ALA A 209 -6.02 18.32 14.25
N ALA A 210 -6.91 17.40 14.63
CA ALA A 210 -7.70 17.48 15.87
C ALA A 210 -6.81 17.53 17.12
N ALA A 211 -5.66 16.85 17.08
CA ALA A 211 -4.65 16.86 18.14
C ALA A 211 -3.71 18.09 18.11
N GLY A 212 -4.02 19.10 17.29
CA GLY A 212 -3.33 20.40 17.25
C GLY A 212 -2.12 20.47 16.32
N ASN A 213 -1.88 19.48 15.45
CA ASN A 213 -0.78 19.53 14.48
C ASN A 213 -1.26 20.11 13.13
N ASP A 214 -0.70 21.25 12.74
CA ASP A 214 -1.00 21.94 11.49
C ASP A 214 -0.02 21.62 10.36
N ALA A 215 1.18 21.13 10.69
CA ALA A 215 2.22 20.76 9.73
C ALA A 215 2.99 19.51 10.16
N LEU A 216 3.48 18.76 9.17
CA LEU A 216 4.17 17.48 9.38
C LEU A 216 5.50 17.44 8.64
N MET A 217 6.49 16.81 9.29
CA MET A 217 7.73 16.42 8.61
C MET A 217 7.49 15.13 7.83
N VAL A 218 7.49 15.23 6.50
CA VAL A 218 7.28 14.12 5.57
C VAL A 218 8.52 13.88 4.71
N ARG A 219 8.54 12.75 4.01
CA ARG A 219 9.53 12.46 2.98
C ARG A 219 9.16 13.23 1.71
N ARG A 220 10.18 13.78 1.02
CA ARG A 220 9.99 14.33 -0.32
C ARG A 220 9.43 13.25 -1.24
N GLN A 221 8.47 13.62 -2.09
CA GLN A 221 7.95 12.70 -3.10
C GLN A 221 9.07 12.30 -4.08
N PRO A 222 9.24 11.00 -4.37
CA PRO A 222 10.15 10.56 -5.42
C PRO A 222 9.74 11.15 -6.78
N ARG A 223 10.73 11.59 -7.56
CA ARG A 223 10.55 12.06 -8.93
C ARG A 223 10.90 10.93 -9.89
N VAL A 224 10.00 10.58 -10.80
CA VAL A 224 10.17 9.43 -11.71
C VAL A 224 10.18 9.93 -13.15
N ALA A 225 11.33 9.84 -13.83
CA ALA A 225 11.39 10.09 -15.27
C ALA A 225 10.85 8.90 -16.05
N VAL A 226 10.08 9.17 -17.10
CA VAL A 226 9.61 8.17 -18.05
C VAL A 226 9.99 8.62 -19.45
N LEU A 227 10.84 7.86 -20.12
CA LEU A 227 11.35 8.12 -21.46
C LEU A 227 10.81 7.06 -22.42
N PRO A 228 9.84 7.38 -23.28
CA PRO A 228 9.49 6.54 -24.42
C PRO A 228 10.54 6.60 -25.52
N THR A 229 10.92 5.44 -26.06
CA THR A 229 11.76 5.31 -27.25
C THR A 229 11.01 4.53 -28.33
N GLY A 230 11.36 4.78 -29.59
CA GLY A 230 10.88 3.99 -30.73
C GLY A 230 10.60 4.84 -31.97
N ASP A 231 11.15 4.42 -33.11
CA ASP A 231 10.95 5.09 -34.39
C ASP A 231 9.49 4.98 -34.88
N GLU A 232 8.78 3.95 -34.41
CA GLU A 232 7.36 3.72 -34.67
C GLU A 232 6.42 4.47 -33.73
N VAL A 233 6.93 4.97 -32.60
CA VAL A 233 6.10 5.50 -31.51
C VAL A 233 5.67 6.93 -31.82
N ARG A 234 4.38 7.21 -31.62
CA ARG A 234 3.75 8.51 -31.88
C ARG A 234 2.99 9.03 -30.65
N PRO A 235 2.92 10.35 -30.44
CA PRO A 235 2.14 10.92 -29.34
C PRO A 235 0.65 10.58 -29.43
N ILE A 236 -0.03 10.51 -28.29
CA ILE A 236 -1.49 10.38 -28.26
C ILE A 236 -2.15 11.57 -28.99
N GLY A 237 -3.17 11.28 -29.79
CA GLY A 237 -3.93 12.28 -30.54
C GLY A 237 -3.43 12.50 -31.96
N THR A 238 -2.33 11.88 -32.37
CA THR A 238 -1.89 11.87 -33.77
C THR A 238 -2.57 10.75 -34.56
N ALA A 239 -2.80 10.97 -35.85
CA ALA A 239 -3.14 9.88 -36.77
C ALA A 239 -1.94 8.93 -36.91
N ILE A 240 -2.19 7.62 -36.98
CA ILE A 240 -1.15 6.61 -37.14
C ILE A 240 -1.12 6.06 -38.57
N GLY A 241 0.08 5.98 -39.13
CA GLY A 241 0.37 5.27 -40.36
C GLY A 241 0.59 3.78 -40.15
N ARG A 242 0.88 3.06 -41.23
CA ARG A 242 1.20 1.63 -41.16
C ARG A 242 2.53 1.44 -40.42
N GLY A 243 2.51 0.62 -39.38
CA GLY A 243 3.69 0.29 -38.59
C GLY A 243 3.93 1.23 -37.42
N GLU A 244 3.17 2.33 -37.30
CA GLU A 244 3.24 3.25 -36.17
C GLU A 244 2.29 2.83 -35.05
N VAL A 245 2.66 3.15 -33.81
CA VAL A 245 1.86 2.90 -32.62
C VAL A 245 1.78 4.15 -31.75
N LEU A 246 0.71 4.28 -30.98
CA LEU A 246 0.59 5.36 -30.00
C LEU A 246 1.34 5.04 -28.71
N ASP A 247 2.00 6.04 -28.13
CA ASP A 247 2.59 5.93 -26.80
C ASP A 247 1.50 5.83 -25.72
N THR A 248 1.21 4.58 -25.34
CA THR A 248 0.25 4.26 -24.28
C THR A 248 0.93 3.89 -22.96
N ASN A 249 2.20 3.48 -23.01
CA ASN A 249 2.92 3.03 -21.83
C ASN A 249 3.39 4.19 -20.96
N SER A 250 3.91 5.27 -21.56
CA SER A 250 4.38 6.41 -20.77
C SER A 250 3.28 7.03 -19.91
N PRO A 251 2.08 7.38 -20.46
CA PRO A 251 1.02 7.92 -19.64
C PRO A 251 0.52 6.91 -18.59
N MET A 252 0.48 5.62 -18.91
CA MET A 252 0.13 4.57 -17.95
C MET A 252 1.11 4.54 -16.78
N LEU A 253 2.42 4.43 -17.03
CA LEU A 253 3.44 4.37 -15.99
C LEU A 253 3.53 5.67 -15.17
N ALA A 254 3.35 6.83 -15.81
CA ALA A 254 3.30 8.11 -15.11
C ALA A 254 2.08 8.23 -14.18
N ALA A 255 0.91 7.74 -14.62
CA ALA A 255 -0.28 7.69 -13.78
C ALA A 255 -0.08 6.75 -12.59
N THR A 256 0.44 5.54 -12.82
CA THR A 256 0.77 4.58 -11.74
C THR A 256 1.81 5.15 -10.77
N ALA A 257 2.83 5.86 -11.26
CA ALA A 257 3.79 6.56 -10.39
C ALA A 257 3.11 7.65 -9.54
N ARG A 258 2.18 8.42 -10.10
CA ARG A 258 1.42 9.42 -9.35
C ARG A 258 0.54 8.78 -8.27
N GLU A 259 -0.18 7.70 -8.60
CA GLU A 259 -1.02 6.94 -7.65
C GLU A 259 -0.20 6.36 -6.49
N THR A 260 1.06 6.02 -6.75
CA THR A 260 1.96 5.49 -5.71
C THR A 260 2.61 6.58 -4.84
N GLY A 261 2.31 7.86 -5.09
CA GLY A 261 2.78 9.02 -4.31
C GLY A 261 3.96 9.76 -4.92
N CYS A 262 4.35 9.46 -6.16
CA CYS A 262 5.49 10.08 -6.84
C CYS A 262 5.08 11.30 -7.69
N VAL A 263 6.08 12.05 -8.13
CA VAL A 263 5.95 13.12 -9.12
C VAL A 263 6.52 12.62 -10.46
N PRO A 264 5.68 12.25 -11.44
CA PRO A 264 6.17 11.78 -12.73
C PRO A 264 6.69 12.94 -13.60
N LEU A 265 7.78 12.69 -14.33
CA LEU A 265 8.32 13.54 -15.38
C LEU A 265 8.28 12.77 -16.70
N LEU A 266 7.31 13.10 -17.55
CA LEU A 266 7.22 12.54 -18.90
C LEU A 266 8.19 13.27 -19.83
N LEU A 267 9.11 12.54 -20.44
CA LEU A 267 10.02 13.08 -21.45
C LEU A 267 9.42 12.96 -22.86
N PRO A 268 9.89 13.77 -23.82
CA PRO A 268 9.51 13.60 -25.23
C PRO A 268 9.92 12.21 -25.75
N ILE A 269 9.16 11.69 -26.71
CA ILE A 269 9.53 10.47 -27.44
C ILE A 269 10.82 10.74 -28.20
N VAL A 270 11.78 9.82 -28.06
CA VAL A 270 13.06 9.86 -28.78
C VAL A 270 13.15 8.69 -29.77
N PRO A 271 13.88 8.86 -30.89
CA PRO A 271 14.19 7.75 -31.79
C PRO A 271 14.99 6.65 -31.07
N ASP A 272 15.00 5.45 -31.64
CA ASP A 272 15.81 4.33 -31.15
C ASP A 272 17.29 4.53 -31.54
N ASP A 273 17.89 5.57 -30.96
CA ASP A 273 19.28 5.93 -31.13
C ASP A 273 19.97 6.10 -29.77
N ARG A 274 21.10 5.43 -29.61
CA ARG A 274 21.86 5.40 -28.35
C ARG A 274 22.22 6.80 -27.87
N GLU A 275 22.72 7.65 -28.75
CA GLU A 275 23.20 8.99 -28.38
C GLU A 275 22.04 9.87 -27.93
N THR A 276 20.92 9.80 -28.65
CA THR A 276 19.71 10.58 -28.34
C THR A 276 19.07 10.14 -27.02
N ILE A 277 18.98 8.83 -26.77
CA ILE A 277 18.47 8.29 -25.50
C ILE A 277 19.41 8.70 -24.35
N ALA A 278 20.73 8.55 -24.52
CA ALA A 278 21.71 8.91 -23.51
C ALA A 278 21.67 10.40 -23.16
N ALA A 279 21.53 11.27 -24.16
CA ALA A 279 21.40 12.70 -23.97
C ALA A 279 20.11 13.06 -23.22
N ALA A 280 18.98 12.44 -23.56
CA ALA A 280 17.68 12.68 -22.92
C ALA A 280 17.70 12.26 -21.43
N VAL A 281 18.29 11.09 -21.11
CA VAL A 281 18.44 10.63 -19.72
C VAL A 281 19.38 11.55 -18.94
N SER A 282 20.55 11.89 -19.51
CA SER A 282 21.55 12.73 -18.85
C SER A 282 21.02 14.14 -18.54
N ALA A 283 20.15 14.69 -19.40
CA ALA A 283 19.57 16.02 -19.22
C ALA A 283 18.70 16.16 -17.95
N VAL A 284 18.18 15.04 -17.41
CA VAL A 284 17.26 15.04 -16.27
C VAL A 284 17.77 14.31 -15.05
N ILE A 285 18.95 13.68 -15.11
CA ILE A 285 19.42 12.74 -14.09
C ILE A 285 19.49 13.35 -12.69
N ASP A 286 19.95 14.60 -12.57
CA ASP A 286 20.07 15.29 -11.28
C ASP A 286 18.74 15.83 -10.75
N GLN A 287 17.66 15.64 -11.50
CA GLN A 287 16.31 16.08 -11.17
C GLN A 287 15.40 14.92 -10.74
N VAL A 288 15.82 13.67 -10.88
CA VAL A 288 14.95 12.50 -10.68
C VAL A 288 15.57 11.46 -9.75
N ASP A 289 14.72 10.62 -9.18
CA ASP A 289 15.08 9.59 -8.20
C ASP A 289 14.93 8.17 -8.77
N LEU A 290 14.31 8.04 -9.94
CA LEU A 290 14.14 6.80 -10.70
C LEU A 290 13.95 7.15 -12.18
N VAL A 291 14.60 6.40 -13.06
CA VAL A 291 14.43 6.51 -14.52
C VAL A 291 13.77 5.25 -15.08
N LEU A 292 12.73 5.41 -15.88
CA LEU A 292 12.09 4.36 -16.65
C LEU A 292 12.30 4.64 -18.14
N VAL A 293 13.08 3.82 -18.82
CA VAL A 293 13.27 3.90 -20.28
C VAL A 293 12.40 2.83 -20.90
N ILE A 294 11.33 3.23 -21.61
CA ILE A 294 10.43 2.30 -22.30
C ILE A 294 11.02 2.06 -23.68
N ALA A 295 11.52 0.85 -23.91
CA ALA A 295 12.12 0.48 -25.18
C ALA A 295 11.53 -0.83 -25.74
N GLY A 296 11.59 -0.94 -27.06
CA GLY A 296 11.26 -2.18 -27.76
C GLY A 296 12.13 -3.32 -27.26
N SER A 297 11.49 -4.37 -26.72
CA SER A 297 12.22 -5.54 -26.26
C SER A 297 12.55 -6.46 -27.44
N SER A 298 13.52 -6.08 -28.25
CA SER A 298 14.09 -7.02 -29.20
C SER A 298 15.27 -7.70 -28.52
N ALA A 299 15.16 -8.99 -28.25
CA ALA A 299 16.32 -9.87 -28.04
C ALA A 299 17.16 -10.02 -29.35
N GLY A 300 17.27 -8.93 -30.10
CA GLY A 300 17.87 -8.78 -31.43
C GLY A 300 19.01 -7.76 -31.39
N ARG A 301 19.46 -7.36 -32.58
CA ARG A 301 20.77 -6.73 -32.82
C ARG A 301 21.07 -5.43 -32.07
N ASP A 302 20.06 -4.74 -31.53
CA ASP A 302 20.18 -3.36 -31.05
C ASP A 302 19.44 -3.12 -29.71
N ASP A 303 19.87 -3.77 -28.61
CA ASP A 303 19.41 -3.42 -27.25
C ASP A 303 20.03 -2.09 -26.80
N HIS A 304 19.49 -0.99 -27.31
CA HIS A 304 19.96 0.35 -27.01
C HIS A 304 19.83 0.68 -25.52
N THR A 305 18.86 0.11 -24.80
CA THR A 305 18.65 0.44 -23.39
C THR A 305 19.75 -0.11 -22.51
N ALA A 306 20.12 -1.39 -22.68
CA ALA A 306 21.25 -1.97 -21.96
C ALA A 306 22.57 -1.23 -22.27
N ALA A 307 22.78 -0.86 -23.54
CA ALA A 307 23.96 -0.10 -23.96
C ALA A 307 24.01 1.30 -23.32
N VAL A 308 22.90 2.05 -23.32
CA VAL A 308 22.83 3.39 -22.71
C VAL A 308 23.04 3.31 -21.20
N LEU A 309 22.43 2.34 -20.52
CA LEU A 309 22.63 2.18 -19.07
C LEU A 309 24.08 1.80 -18.73
N ALA A 310 24.73 0.96 -19.55
CA ALA A 310 26.14 0.62 -19.39
C ALA A 310 27.08 1.80 -19.70
N GLU A 311 26.68 2.71 -20.57
CA GLU A 311 27.44 3.92 -20.91
C GLU A 311 27.35 4.99 -19.82
N LEU A 312 26.13 5.25 -19.33
CA LEU A 312 25.90 6.30 -18.34
C LEU A 312 26.10 5.83 -16.89
N GLY A 313 26.22 4.53 -16.66
CA GLY A 313 26.37 3.94 -15.34
C GLY A 313 26.70 2.45 -15.41
N GLU A 314 25.84 1.62 -14.84
CA GLU A 314 26.10 0.17 -14.77
C GLU A 314 24.79 -0.62 -14.89
N VAL A 315 24.85 -1.71 -15.66
CA VAL A 315 23.78 -2.71 -15.74
C VAL A 315 24.01 -3.77 -14.67
N ALA A 316 23.08 -3.88 -13.72
CA ALA A 316 23.12 -4.85 -12.65
C ALA A 316 22.49 -6.19 -13.05
N VAL A 317 21.42 -6.14 -13.84
CA VAL A 317 20.68 -7.31 -14.32
C VAL A 317 20.20 -7.05 -15.73
N HIS A 318 20.45 -8.01 -16.62
CA HIS A 318 19.95 -7.99 -18.00
C HIS A 318 19.13 -9.24 -18.24
N GLY A 319 17.81 -9.06 -18.34
CA GLY A 319 16.87 -10.15 -18.42
C GLY A 319 16.58 -10.79 -17.06
N VAL A 320 15.33 -11.16 -16.85
CA VAL A 320 14.85 -11.81 -15.61
C VAL A 320 14.03 -13.03 -15.97
N ALA A 321 14.14 -14.09 -15.17
CA ALA A 321 13.34 -15.31 -15.31
C ALA A 321 11.87 -15.08 -14.93
N MET A 322 11.18 -14.20 -15.65
CA MET A 322 9.78 -13.86 -15.42
C MET A 322 9.00 -13.67 -16.71
N ARG A 323 7.69 -13.88 -16.64
CA ARG A 323 6.77 -13.68 -17.76
C ARG A 323 5.47 -13.04 -17.27
N PRO A 324 4.97 -11.98 -17.92
CA PRO A 324 5.61 -11.18 -18.97
C PRO A 324 6.81 -10.38 -18.43
N GLY A 325 7.54 -9.66 -19.27
CA GLY A 325 8.63 -8.79 -18.80
C GLY A 325 10.03 -9.40 -18.67
N HIS A 326 10.27 -10.59 -19.23
CA HIS A 326 11.62 -11.20 -19.32
C HIS A 326 12.74 -10.22 -19.73
N PRO A 327 12.60 -9.38 -20.78
CA PRO A 327 13.70 -8.57 -21.30
C PRO A 327 13.95 -7.28 -20.50
N VAL A 328 13.50 -7.19 -19.24
CA VAL A 328 13.78 -6.06 -18.36
C VAL A 328 15.28 -5.89 -18.14
N VAL A 329 15.74 -4.64 -18.13
CA VAL A 329 17.12 -4.28 -17.77
C VAL A 329 17.07 -3.46 -16.49
N LEU A 330 17.91 -3.79 -15.51
CA LEU A 330 18.00 -3.09 -14.23
C LEU A 330 19.41 -2.57 -14.03
N GLY A 331 19.56 -1.30 -13.71
CA GLY A 331 20.86 -0.66 -13.53
C GLY A 331 20.76 0.64 -12.77
N TYR A 332 21.83 1.41 -12.78
CA TYR A 332 21.78 2.80 -12.35
C TYR A 332 22.44 3.68 -13.39
N VAL A 333 22.08 4.95 -13.37
CA VAL A 333 22.71 6.00 -14.15
C VAL A 333 23.48 6.90 -13.19
N SER A 334 24.70 7.29 -13.58
CA SER A 334 25.55 8.17 -12.79
C SER A 334 25.08 9.61 -12.93
N GLY A 335 25.01 10.32 -11.81
CA GLY A 335 24.77 11.77 -11.73
C GLY A 335 25.51 12.32 -10.52
N HIS A 336 25.06 13.43 -9.94
CA HIS A 336 25.55 13.89 -8.63
C HIS A 336 25.41 12.81 -7.55
N LEU A 337 24.32 12.04 -7.62
CA LEU A 337 24.15 10.75 -6.95
C LEU A 337 23.69 9.74 -8.00
N PRO A 338 24.03 8.45 -7.86
CA PRO A 338 23.54 7.43 -8.78
C PRO A 338 22.02 7.25 -8.62
N VAL A 339 21.32 7.18 -9.75
CA VAL A 339 19.86 7.05 -9.81
C VAL A 339 19.51 5.66 -10.36
N PRO A 340 18.69 4.86 -9.66
CA PRO A 340 18.19 3.61 -10.18
C PRO A 340 17.49 3.80 -11.54
N ALA A 341 17.72 2.90 -12.47
CA ALA A 341 17.14 2.93 -13.80
C ALA A 341 16.61 1.56 -14.22
N VAL A 342 15.50 1.57 -14.94
CA VAL A 342 14.82 0.37 -15.46
C VAL A 342 14.61 0.53 -16.96
N GLY A 343 15.15 -0.41 -17.73
CA GLY A 343 14.75 -0.67 -19.10
C GLY A 343 13.44 -1.45 -19.11
N VAL A 344 12.35 -0.75 -19.41
CA VAL A 344 10.99 -1.26 -19.39
C VAL A 344 10.63 -1.79 -20.79
N PRO A 345 10.13 -3.04 -20.91
CA PRO A 345 9.72 -3.59 -22.20
C PRO A 345 8.53 -2.83 -22.80
N GLY A 346 8.54 -2.62 -24.12
CA GLY A 346 7.49 -1.89 -24.86
C GLY A 346 6.10 -2.53 -24.87
N TYR A 347 5.94 -3.79 -24.43
CA TYR A 347 4.62 -4.42 -24.31
C TYR A 347 3.89 -3.94 -23.04
N PRO A 348 2.64 -3.44 -23.13
CA PRO A 348 1.97 -2.81 -21.98
C PRO A 348 1.81 -3.69 -20.74
N VAL A 349 1.44 -4.97 -20.89
CA VAL A 349 1.32 -5.89 -19.75
C VAL A 349 2.69 -6.14 -19.12
N SER A 350 3.74 -6.19 -19.93
CA SER A 350 5.12 -6.31 -19.43
C SER A 350 5.54 -5.05 -18.67
N ALA A 351 5.23 -3.86 -19.21
CA ALA A 351 5.57 -2.58 -18.61
C ALA A 351 4.92 -2.41 -17.22
N ALA A 352 3.60 -2.66 -17.12
CA ALA A 352 2.89 -2.63 -15.84
C ALA A 352 3.47 -3.63 -14.84
N HIS A 353 3.72 -4.86 -15.29
CA HIS A 353 4.28 -5.89 -14.41
C HIS A 353 5.71 -5.59 -13.93
N VAL A 354 6.56 -5.03 -14.79
CA VAL A 354 7.92 -4.57 -14.45
C VAL A 354 7.86 -3.41 -13.45
N PHE A 355 6.92 -2.49 -13.62
CA PHE A 355 6.73 -1.40 -12.67
C PHE A 355 6.41 -1.93 -11.26
N ASP A 356 5.41 -2.80 -11.14
CA ASP A 356 5.00 -3.38 -9.85
C ASP A 356 6.11 -4.23 -9.22
N THR A 357 6.86 -4.95 -10.04
CA THR A 357 7.88 -5.90 -9.57
C THR A 357 9.19 -5.22 -9.17
N PHE A 358 9.56 -4.11 -9.82
CA PHE A 358 10.87 -3.48 -9.65
C PHE A 358 10.79 -2.00 -9.26
N ALA A 359 10.06 -1.18 -10.02
CA ALA A 359 9.97 0.26 -9.76
C ALA A 359 9.31 0.55 -8.41
N LEU A 360 8.19 -0.11 -8.11
CA LEU A 360 7.43 0.10 -6.89
C LEU A 360 8.25 -0.23 -5.61
N PRO A 361 8.96 -1.37 -5.50
CA PRO A 361 9.85 -1.62 -4.37
C PRO A 361 10.96 -0.58 -4.19
N ILE A 362 11.52 -0.04 -5.28
CA ILE A 362 12.51 1.05 -5.21
C ILE A 362 11.87 2.34 -4.71
N ILE A 363 10.69 2.70 -5.21
CA ILE A 363 9.90 3.84 -4.73
C ILE A 363 9.67 3.73 -3.22
N ARG A 364 9.22 2.57 -2.72
CA ARG A 364 9.02 2.37 -1.27
C ARG A 364 10.29 2.56 -0.48
N ARG A 365 11.42 2.06 -1.00
CA ARG A 365 12.73 2.25 -0.37
C ARG A 365 13.17 3.71 -0.36
N LEU A 366 12.94 4.46 -1.44
CA LEU A 366 13.17 5.92 -1.51
C LEU A 366 12.33 6.66 -0.46
N GLU A 367 11.09 6.23 -0.21
CA GLU A 367 10.24 6.80 0.82
C GLU A 367 10.58 6.31 2.24
N GLY A 368 11.51 5.36 2.38
CA GLY A 368 11.85 4.76 3.69
C GLY A 368 10.77 3.82 4.23
N THR A 369 9.89 3.32 3.36
CA THR A 369 8.83 2.36 3.69
C THR A 369 9.17 0.98 3.14
N ILE A 370 8.39 -0.02 3.56
CA ILE A 370 8.41 -1.36 2.96
C ILE A 370 7.17 -1.55 2.09
N LEU A 371 7.29 -2.42 1.09
CA LEU A 371 6.12 -2.83 0.32
C LEU A 371 5.16 -3.58 1.25
N ALA A 372 3.92 -3.11 1.34
CA ALA A 372 2.87 -3.82 2.06
C ALA A 372 2.53 -5.13 1.30
N ASP A 373 2.06 -6.13 2.04
CA ASP A 373 1.52 -7.32 1.41
C ASP A 373 0.32 -6.93 0.53
N PRO A 374 0.23 -7.44 -0.72
CA PRO A 374 -0.88 -7.13 -1.59
C PRO A 374 -2.18 -7.66 -1.00
N SER A 375 -3.27 -6.92 -1.19
CA SER A 375 -4.61 -7.45 -0.93
C SER A 375 -4.83 -8.68 -1.82
N THR A 376 -5.33 -9.77 -1.24
CA THR A 376 -5.56 -11.01 -2.00
C THR A 376 -6.98 -11.53 -1.82
N ALA A 377 -7.46 -12.26 -2.82
CA ALA A 377 -8.73 -12.98 -2.76
C ALA A 377 -8.50 -14.47 -3.10
N SER A 378 -9.24 -15.35 -2.41
CA SER A 378 -9.32 -16.77 -2.78
C SER A 378 -10.37 -16.96 -3.86
N ALA A 379 -10.04 -17.65 -4.94
CA ALA A 379 -10.95 -17.91 -6.05
C ALA A 379 -10.67 -19.27 -6.70
N LYS A 380 -11.69 -19.86 -7.35
CA LYS A 380 -11.51 -21.08 -8.15
C LYS A 380 -11.07 -20.72 -9.56
N LEU A 381 -10.05 -21.39 -10.07
CA LEU A 381 -9.56 -21.13 -11.43
C LEU A 381 -10.55 -21.64 -12.49
N SER A 382 -10.95 -20.81 -13.46
CA SER A 382 -11.98 -21.16 -14.44
C SER A 382 -11.55 -22.20 -15.47
N ARG A 383 -10.25 -22.28 -15.76
CA ARG A 383 -9.65 -23.21 -16.73
C ARG A 383 -8.22 -23.53 -16.32
N ALA A 384 -7.73 -24.70 -16.70
CA ALA A 384 -6.35 -25.07 -16.45
C ALA A 384 -5.39 -24.09 -17.14
N VAL A 385 -4.29 -23.75 -16.46
CA VAL A 385 -3.23 -22.91 -17.00
C VAL A 385 -1.93 -23.69 -16.94
N THR A 386 -1.20 -23.74 -18.05
CA THR A 386 0.17 -24.26 -18.08
C THR A 386 1.17 -23.14 -17.81
N SER A 387 2.34 -23.44 -17.27
CA SER A 387 3.38 -22.46 -17.02
C SER A 387 4.78 -23.02 -17.28
N PRO A 388 5.70 -22.24 -17.87
CA PRO A 388 7.08 -22.66 -18.05
C PRO A 388 7.79 -22.84 -16.70
N VAL A 389 8.31 -24.04 -16.45
CA VAL A 389 8.92 -24.43 -15.15
C VAL A 389 10.07 -23.52 -14.71
N HIS A 390 10.75 -22.86 -15.64
CA HIS A 390 11.94 -22.04 -15.35
C HIS A 390 11.64 -20.55 -15.15
N LEU A 391 10.39 -20.12 -15.22
CA LEU A 391 10.00 -18.70 -15.10
C LEU A 391 8.99 -18.51 -13.98
N ASP A 392 9.09 -17.38 -13.30
CA ASP A 392 7.97 -16.84 -12.53
C ASP A 392 6.95 -16.25 -13.50
N GLU A 393 5.77 -16.87 -13.65
CA GLU A 393 4.73 -16.37 -14.53
C GLU A 393 3.66 -15.59 -13.76
N CYS A 394 3.30 -14.44 -14.27
CA CYS A 394 2.24 -13.59 -13.77
C CYS A 394 1.14 -13.52 -14.83
N LEU A 395 -0.04 -14.02 -14.48
CA LEU A 395 -1.22 -13.98 -15.33
C LEU A 395 -2.15 -12.88 -14.85
N VAL A 396 -2.61 -12.06 -15.78
CA VAL A 396 -3.64 -11.07 -15.51
C VAL A 396 -5.00 -11.78 -15.48
N VAL A 397 -5.76 -11.63 -14.39
CA VAL A 397 -7.01 -12.37 -14.16
C VAL A 397 -8.17 -11.42 -13.88
N LEU A 398 -9.34 -11.80 -14.37
CA LEU A 398 -10.62 -11.22 -14.01
C LEU A 398 -11.28 -12.10 -12.95
N LEU A 399 -11.62 -11.53 -11.80
CA LEU A 399 -12.44 -12.14 -10.76
C LEU A 399 -13.91 -11.80 -10.99
N GLU A 400 -14.73 -12.83 -11.11
CA GLU A 400 -16.19 -12.73 -11.17
C GLU A 400 -16.83 -13.56 -10.07
N ARG A 401 -18.04 -13.16 -9.64
CA ARG A 401 -18.88 -14.01 -8.79
C ARG A 401 -19.71 -14.94 -9.65
N GLN A 402 -19.64 -16.23 -9.36
CA GLN A 402 -20.47 -17.21 -10.02
C GLN A 402 -21.95 -16.97 -9.68
N PRO A 403 -22.84 -16.88 -10.68
CA PRO A 403 -24.27 -16.76 -10.44
C PRO A 403 -24.82 -17.92 -9.61
N GLY A 404 -25.67 -17.62 -8.63
CA GLY A 404 -26.31 -18.61 -7.76
C GLY A 404 -25.49 -18.99 -6.52
N THR A 405 -24.21 -19.33 -6.66
CA THR A 405 -23.35 -19.70 -5.51
C THR A 405 -22.69 -18.50 -4.84
N GLY A 406 -22.37 -17.45 -5.61
CA GLY A 406 -21.63 -16.28 -5.11
C GLY A 406 -20.12 -16.49 -4.94
N ASP A 407 -19.62 -17.70 -5.22
CA ASP A 407 -18.21 -18.07 -5.21
C ASP A 407 -17.40 -17.21 -6.19
N LEU A 408 -16.18 -16.85 -5.81
CA LEU A 408 -15.26 -16.14 -6.72
C LEU A 408 -14.59 -17.11 -7.68
N VAL A 409 -14.60 -16.74 -8.95
CA VAL A 409 -13.95 -17.46 -10.05
C VAL A 409 -12.89 -16.57 -10.67
N ALA A 410 -11.66 -17.07 -10.77
CA ALA A 410 -10.56 -16.41 -11.44
C ALA A 410 -10.50 -16.83 -12.91
N ILE A 411 -10.64 -15.88 -13.82
CA ILE A 411 -10.64 -16.07 -15.26
C ILE A 411 -9.34 -15.47 -15.83
N PRO A 412 -8.37 -16.30 -16.25
CA PRO A 412 -7.17 -15.80 -16.90
C PRO A 412 -7.50 -15.10 -18.20
N THR A 413 -7.20 -13.80 -18.25
CA THR A 413 -7.22 -13.03 -19.50
C THR A 413 -6.12 -13.57 -20.43
N GLY A 414 -6.28 -13.43 -21.75
CA GLY A 414 -5.35 -14.03 -22.72
C GLY A 414 -3.87 -13.67 -22.44
N ARG A 415 -2.93 -14.54 -22.83
CA ARG A 415 -1.48 -14.42 -22.52
C ARG A 415 -0.71 -13.40 -23.37
N GLY A 416 -1.40 -12.52 -24.08
CA GLY A 416 -0.78 -11.53 -24.96
C GLY A 416 -0.16 -10.40 -24.15
N ALA A 417 1.17 -10.33 -24.07
CA ALA A 417 1.86 -9.25 -23.37
C ALA A 417 1.55 -7.86 -23.96
N GLY A 418 1.19 -7.80 -25.25
CA GLY A 418 0.76 -6.59 -25.94
C GLY A 418 -0.70 -6.17 -25.69
N ALA A 419 -1.51 -6.99 -25.02
CA ALA A 419 -2.94 -6.76 -24.90
C ALA A 419 -3.26 -5.76 -23.77
N LEU A 420 -3.20 -4.46 -24.08
CA LEU A 420 -3.59 -3.40 -23.12
C LEU A 420 -5.02 -3.58 -22.58
N SER A 421 -5.93 -4.08 -23.42
CA SER A 421 -7.31 -4.39 -23.02
C SER A 421 -7.42 -5.48 -21.95
N ALA A 422 -6.40 -6.33 -21.79
CA ALA A 422 -6.35 -7.32 -20.73
C ALA A 422 -6.15 -6.66 -19.35
N LEU A 423 -5.27 -5.64 -19.26
CA LEU A 423 -5.09 -4.86 -18.03
C LEU A 423 -6.38 -4.12 -17.66
N MET A 424 -7.05 -3.50 -18.64
CA MET A 424 -8.29 -2.77 -18.41
C MET A 424 -9.43 -3.66 -17.86
N ARG A 425 -9.51 -4.91 -18.31
CA ARG A 425 -10.59 -5.85 -17.93
C ARG A 425 -10.32 -6.61 -16.64
N ALA A 426 -9.07 -6.66 -16.20
CA ALA A 426 -8.68 -7.44 -15.05
C ALA A 426 -8.74 -6.64 -13.76
N ASN A 427 -8.94 -7.36 -12.66
CA ASN A 427 -8.94 -6.81 -11.31
C ASN A 427 -7.93 -7.53 -10.41
N GLY A 428 -7.11 -8.42 -10.96
CA GLY A 428 -6.01 -9.02 -10.22
C GLY A 428 -4.96 -9.74 -11.07
N LEU A 429 -3.97 -10.26 -10.36
CA LEU A 429 -2.83 -11.02 -10.85
C LEU A 429 -2.77 -12.38 -10.16
N LEU A 430 -2.56 -13.43 -10.94
CA LEU A 430 -2.24 -14.77 -10.47
C LEU A 430 -0.75 -15.03 -10.70
N ARG A 431 0.00 -15.21 -9.61
CA ARG A 431 1.42 -15.61 -9.67
C ARG A 431 1.57 -17.12 -9.66
N ILE A 432 2.30 -17.63 -10.64
CA ILE A 432 2.71 -19.02 -10.75
C ILE A 432 4.23 -19.04 -10.59
N PRO A 433 4.75 -19.52 -9.45
CA PRO A 433 6.18 -19.50 -9.20
C PRO A 433 6.93 -20.49 -10.10
N ALA A 434 8.21 -20.18 -10.38
CA ALA A 434 9.11 -21.11 -11.03
C ALA A 434 9.13 -22.46 -10.28
N GLY A 435 9.19 -23.56 -11.04
CA GLY A 435 9.05 -24.94 -10.54
C GLY A 435 7.62 -25.49 -10.67
N CYS A 436 6.62 -24.65 -10.93
CA CYS A 436 5.24 -25.08 -11.17
C CYS A 436 4.98 -25.23 -12.69
N THR A 437 4.43 -26.37 -13.11
CA THR A 437 4.08 -26.62 -14.53
C THR A 437 2.73 -26.02 -14.93
N GLY A 438 1.96 -25.52 -13.98
CA GLY A 438 0.59 -25.07 -14.19
C GLY A 438 -0.33 -25.35 -13.01
N ILE A 439 -1.58 -24.92 -13.14
CA ILE A 439 -2.64 -25.08 -12.15
C ILE A 439 -3.88 -25.61 -12.87
N ASP A 440 -4.51 -26.65 -12.30
CA ASP A 440 -5.70 -27.28 -12.88
C ASP A 440 -6.96 -26.41 -12.75
N ALA A 441 -7.93 -26.64 -13.64
CA ALA A 441 -9.24 -26.00 -13.54
C ALA A 441 -9.94 -26.40 -12.23
N GLY A 442 -10.61 -25.44 -11.59
CA GLY A 442 -11.32 -25.62 -10.33
C GLY A 442 -10.43 -25.59 -9.07
N ALA A 443 -9.10 -25.58 -9.23
CA ALA A 443 -8.19 -25.41 -8.11
C ALA A 443 -8.40 -24.05 -7.43
N GLU A 444 -8.29 -24.04 -6.10
CA GLU A 444 -8.32 -22.80 -5.33
C GLU A 444 -6.97 -22.08 -5.48
N VAL A 445 -7.04 -20.81 -5.90
CA VAL A 445 -5.88 -19.95 -6.13
C VAL A 445 -6.00 -18.65 -5.35
N ARG A 446 -4.85 -18.09 -4.97
CA ARG A 446 -4.75 -16.77 -4.36
C ARG A 446 -4.44 -15.75 -5.45
N VAL A 447 -5.35 -14.80 -5.65
CA VAL A 447 -5.20 -13.71 -6.62
C VAL A 447 -4.84 -12.43 -5.90
N GLU A 448 -3.77 -11.77 -6.34
CA GLU A 448 -3.37 -10.44 -5.89
C GLU A 448 -4.27 -9.40 -6.57
N LEU A 449 -4.95 -8.55 -5.82
CA LEU A 449 -5.89 -7.58 -6.36
C LEU A 449 -5.15 -6.32 -6.84
N PHE A 450 -5.60 -5.76 -7.97
CA PHE A 450 -5.13 -4.43 -8.36
C PHE A 450 -5.64 -3.37 -7.38
N PRO A 451 -4.81 -2.36 -7.04
CA PRO A 451 -5.24 -1.28 -6.15
C PRO A 451 -6.53 -0.61 -6.62
N GLY A 452 -7.51 -0.46 -5.73
CA GLY A 452 -8.80 0.17 -6.04
C GLY A 452 -9.74 -0.63 -6.95
N ALA A 453 -9.32 -1.80 -7.46
CA ALA A 453 -10.18 -2.62 -8.31
C ALA A 453 -11.26 -3.32 -7.48
N PRO A 454 -12.52 -3.41 -7.97
CA PRO A 454 -13.57 -4.12 -7.27
C PRO A 454 -13.31 -5.63 -7.28
N LEU A 455 -13.60 -6.30 -6.15
CA LEU A 455 -13.48 -7.75 -5.97
C LEU A 455 -14.23 -8.56 -7.03
N ALA A 456 -15.34 -8.00 -7.51
CA ALA A 456 -16.07 -8.45 -8.68
C ALA A 456 -16.76 -7.24 -9.27
N HIS A 457 -16.81 -7.14 -10.59
CA HIS A 457 -17.63 -6.12 -11.21
C HIS A 457 -19.10 -6.35 -10.82
N PRO A 458 -19.83 -5.31 -10.35
CA PRO A 458 -21.27 -5.40 -10.22
C PRO A 458 -21.82 -5.73 -11.61
N ILE A 459 -22.40 -6.91 -11.74
CA ILE A 459 -22.71 -7.53 -13.03
C ILE A 459 -23.76 -6.68 -13.75
N ASP A 460 -23.37 -6.13 -14.90
CA ASP A 460 -24.16 -6.14 -16.12
C ASP A 460 -23.23 -6.43 -17.30
N ARG A 461 -23.04 -7.73 -17.55
CA ARG A 461 -22.57 -8.36 -18.81
C ARG A 461 -21.69 -7.48 -19.73
N LEU A 462 -20.38 -7.52 -19.55
CA LEU A 462 -19.47 -7.23 -20.67
C LEU A 462 -19.35 -8.47 -21.57
N VAL A 463 -20.38 -8.75 -22.38
CA VAL A 463 -20.31 -9.74 -23.44
C VAL A 463 -19.44 -9.18 -24.55
N THR A 464 -18.22 -9.71 -24.71
CA THR A 464 -17.46 -9.53 -25.95
C THR A 464 -16.67 -10.80 -26.28
N GLY A 465 -17.05 -11.48 -27.35
CA GLY A 465 -16.20 -12.40 -28.14
C GLY A 465 -15.91 -13.79 -27.54
N GLU A 466 -15.97 -14.79 -28.42
CA GLU A 466 -15.91 -16.28 -28.33
C GLU A 466 -15.34 -17.06 -27.11
N GLU A 467 -14.81 -16.45 -26.05
CA GLU A 467 -14.32 -17.16 -24.86
C GLU A 467 -15.01 -16.69 -23.57
N ALA A 468 -16.34 -16.77 -23.50
CA ALA A 468 -17.08 -16.66 -22.25
C ALA A 468 -17.38 -18.07 -21.66
N PRO A 469 -16.50 -18.65 -20.82
CA PRO A 469 -16.67 -20.02 -20.32
C PRO A 469 -17.94 -20.21 -19.49
N LEU A 470 -18.45 -19.15 -18.83
CA LEU A 470 -19.65 -19.21 -18.01
C LEU A 470 -20.96 -19.31 -18.81
N ILE A 471 -20.97 -18.95 -20.09
CA ILE A 471 -22.16 -19.11 -20.95
C ILE A 471 -22.24 -20.55 -21.48
N ASN A 472 -21.10 -21.17 -21.78
CA ASN A 472 -21.06 -22.51 -22.37
C ASN A 472 -21.45 -23.64 -21.40
N ALA A 473 -21.30 -23.46 -20.09
CA ALA A 473 -21.75 -24.44 -19.09
C ALA A 473 -23.28 -24.58 -18.99
N SER A 474 -24.05 -23.60 -19.47
CA SER A 474 -25.51 -23.58 -19.42
C SER A 474 -26.21 -24.18 -20.65
N ARG A 475 -25.45 -24.50 -21.71
CA ARG A 475 -26.01 -25.05 -22.97
C ARG A 475 -25.93 -26.57 -23.09
N THR A 476 -25.24 -27.26 -22.18
CA THR A 476 -25.08 -28.73 -22.20
C THR A 476 -26.12 -29.51 -21.39
N THR A 477 -27.11 -28.87 -20.79
CA THR A 477 -28.19 -29.54 -20.02
C THR A 477 -29.59 -29.39 -20.63
N ARG A 478 -29.70 -29.02 -21.91
CA ARG A 478 -30.94 -29.14 -22.68
C ARG A 478 -30.67 -29.81 -24.03
N ARG A 479 -30.62 -31.14 -24.02
CA ARG A 479 -31.06 -32.00 -25.12
C ARG A 479 -31.66 -33.26 -24.55
#